data_AF-A0A1M3KJK4-F1
#
_entry.id   AF-A0A1M3KJK4-F1
#
_cell.length_a   1.000
_cell.length_b   1.000
_cell.length_c   1.000
_cell.angle_alpha   90.00
_cell.angle_beta   90.00
_cell.angle_gamma   90.00
#
_symmetry.space_group_name_H-M   'P 1'
#
loop_
_entity.id
_entity.type
_entity.pdbx_description
1 polymer ?
#
loop_
_entity_poly.entity_id
_entity_poly.type
_entity_poly.pdbx_seq_one_letter_code
_entity_poly.pdbx_strand_id
1 'polypeptide(L)'
;MQKMLTLLFAIFIIALSGCTEKTTNIEPESQSSIISVQMADMEKQISVYEIKINELNENLHTNEIELNYLKEERDSYRKFIDQSIEYFSEDELMVLAKSEFSYVIEVNGLAVPPSAEVEVKSGDVTITLIERVTAFPALPLYIHEKGFISGNAWEHLHFQDEADSVTGTDGTVVVSYIYNYSDIQNGSVIKVEITNELQERLQLDSNVITINVK
;
A
#
# COMPACT_ATOMS: atom_id res chain seq x y z
N MET A 1 4.60 -6.49 62.79
CA MET A 1 3.75 -5.63 61.94
C MET A 1 2.89 -4.61 62.70
N GLN A 2 2.62 -4.76 64.00
CA GLN A 2 1.86 -3.77 64.79
C GLN A 2 2.68 -2.57 65.29
N LYS A 3 4.02 -2.67 65.30
CA LYS A 3 4.94 -1.57 65.66
C LYS A 3 5.32 -0.65 64.50
N MET A 4 4.99 -1.04 63.26
CA MET A 4 5.23 -0.23 62.06
C MET A 4 4.03 0.67 61.73
N LEU A 5 2.83 0.28 62.18
CA LEU A 5 1.59 1.04 62.00
C LEU A 5 1.49 2.25 62.96
N THR A 6 2.07 2.15 64.16
CA THR A 6 2.11 3.24 65.15
C THR A 6 3.15 4.32 64.83
N LEU A 7 4.18 4.01 64.03
CA LEU A 7 5.16 5.01 63.58
C LEU A 7 4.60 5.89 62.44
N LEU A 8 3.75 5.33 61.59
CA LEU A 8 3.11 6.05 60.47
C LEU A 8 2.02 7.03 60.93
N PHE A 9 1.35 6.74 62.05
CA PHE A 9 0.34 7.66 62.63
C PHE A 9 0.97 8.86 63.35
N ALA A 10 2.21 8.73 63.85
CA ALA A 10 2.94 9.82 64.50
C ALA A 10 3.46 10.88 63.50
N ILE A 11 3.73 10.49 62.25
CA ILE A 11 4.19 11.41 61.19
C ILE A 11 3.02 12.26 60.66
N PHE A 12 1.78 11.74 60.71
CA PHE A 12 0.59 12.46 60.23
C PHE A 12 0.19 13.64 61.13
N ILE A 13 0.56 13.63 62.42
CA ILE A 13 0.21 14.69 63.38
C ILE A 13 1.19 15.88 63.27
N ILE A 14 2.42 15.66 62.80
CA ILE A 14 3.45 16.72 62.68
C ILE A 14 3.29 17.51 61.36
N ALA A 15 2.61 16.96 60.35
CA ALA A 15 2.31 17.68 59.10
C ALA A 15 1.16 18.70 59.21
N LEU A 16 0.46 18.77 60.35
CA LEU A 16 -0.66 19.70 60.58
C LEU A 16 -0.25 20.96 61.39
N SER A 17 1.02 21.11 61.73
CA SER A 17 1.52 22.24 62.52
C SER A 17 2.54 23.04 61.72
N GLY A 18 2.09 24.11 61.05
CA GLY A 18 2.98 25.22 60.71
C GLY A 18 2.92 25.71 59.26
N CYS A 19 1.94 26.58 58.99
CA CYS A 19 2.17 27.82 58.24
C CYS A 19 1.15 28.84 58.75
N THR A 20 1.53 29.56 59.80
CA THR A 20 0.83 30.78 60.23
C THR A 20 1.81 31.93 60.07
N GLU A 21 1.82 32.56 58.90
CA GLU A 21 2.20 33.97 58.81
C GLU A 21 1.69 34.62 57.52
N LYS A 22 1.23 35.87 57.70
CA LYS A 22 0.60 36.80 56.75
C LYS A 22 -0.77 36.38 56.21
N THR A 23 -1.77 36.67 57.04
CA THR A 23 -3.04 37.26 56.57
C THR A 23 -2.73 38.47 55.70
N THR A 24 -2.50 38.22 54.42
CA THR A 24 -2.92 39.18 53.40
C THR A 24 -4.41 38.93 53.27
N ASN A 25 -5.22 39.90 53.65
CA ASN A 25 -6.64 39.91 53.31
C ASN A 25 -6.73 39.87 51.78
N ILE A 26 -6.78 38.66 51.21
CA ILE A 26 -7.37 38.46 49.90
C ILE A 26 -8.84 38.28 50.20
N GLU A 27 -9.63 39.27 49.80
CA GLU A 27 -11.09 39.23 49.87
C GLU A 27 -11.60 37.87 49.36
N PRO A 28 -12.58 37.26 50.05
CA PRO A 28 -13.22 36.02 49.60
C PRO A 28 -13.86 36.13 48.20
N GLU A 29 -13.97 37.33 47.63
CA GLU A 29 -14.48 37.61 46.29
C GLU A 29 -13.49 37.28 45.15
N SER A 30 -12.17 37.31 45.42
CA SER A 30 -11.13 37.12 44.39
C SER A 30 -10.86 35.64 44.04
N GLN A 31 -11.05 34.72 44.98
CA GLN A 31 -10.80 33.28 44.76
C GLN A 31 -12.04 32.58 44.21
N SER A 32 -13.23 33.04 44.62
CA SER A 32 -14.52 32.59 44.07
C SER A 32 -14.68 32.92 42.58
N SER A 33 -14.17 34.09 42.15
CA SER A 33 -14.24 34.54 40.74
C SER A 33 -13.26 33.81 39.81
N ILE A 34 -12.06 33.43 40.29
CA ILE A 34 -11.14 32.62 39.49
C ILE A 34 -11.67 31.19 39.32
N ILE A 35 -12.23 30.60 40.39
CA ILE A 35 -12.83 29.26 40.35
C ILE A 35 -14.05 29.25 39.42
N SER A 36 -14.92 30.27 39.47
CA SER A 36 -16.09 30.34 38.60
C SER A 36 -15.73 30.48 37.12
N VAL A 37 -14.67 31.22 36.78
CA VAL A 37 -14.16 31.34 35.41
C VAL A 37 -13.57 30.00 34.92
N GLN A 38 -12.81 29.30 35.75
CA GLN A 38 -12.28 27.97 35.40
C GLN A 38 -13.40 26.93 35.24
N MET A 39 -14.42 26.95 36.10
CA MET A 39 -15.58 26.07 35.98
C MET A 39 -16.36 26.35 34.68
N ALA A 40 -16.57 27.61 34.33
CA ALA A 40 -17.24 27.97 33.08
C ALA A 40 -16.44 27.54 31.84
N ASP A 41 -15.11 27.63 31.87
CA ASP A 41 -14.25 27.14 30.79
C ASP A 41 -14.28 25.60 30.70
N MET A 42 -14.23 24.90 31.83
CA MET A 42 -14.37 23.43 31.87
C MET A 42 -15.75 22.97 31.38
N GLU A 43 -16.84 23.63 31.77
CA GLU A 43 -18.19 23.33 31.28
C GLU A 43 -18.30 23.53 29.76
N LYS A 44 -17.69 24.61 29.24
CA LYS A 44 -17.61 24.83 27.80
C LYS A 44 -16.82 23.73 27.09
N GLN A 45 -15.68 23.31 27.65
CA GLN A 45 -14.90 22.20 27.08
C GLN A 45 -15.67 20.88 27.12
N ILE A 46 -16.37 20.58 28.21
CA ILE A 46 -17.25 19.40 28.32
C ILE A 46 -18.31 19.43 27.21
N SER A 47 -18.99 20.55 27.03
CA SER A 47 -20.00 20.71 25.98
C SER A 47 -19.42 20.51 24.57
N VAL A 48 -18.21 21.03 24.30
CA VAL A 48 -17.52 20.81 23.02
C VAL A 48 -17.16 19.33 22.82
N TYR A 49 -16.67 18.66 23.86
CA TYR A 49 -16.34 17.24 23.78
C TYR A 49 -17.59 16.37 23.60
N GLU A 50 -18.70 16.70 24.26
CA GLU A 50 -19.99 16.00 24.09
C GLU A 50 -20.51 16.12 22.66
N ILE A 51 -20.46 17.31 22.06
CA ILE A 51 -20.82 17.52 20.65
C ILE A 51 -19.93 16.66 19.75
N LYS A 52 -18.61 16.69 19.96
CA LYS A 52 -17.67 15.92 19.15
C LYS A 52 -17.86 14.41 19.29
N ILE A 53 -18.18 13.92 20.50
CA ILE A 53 -18.50 12.51 20.73
C ILE A 53 -19.76 12.13 19.96
N ASN A 54 -20.80 12.96 19.99
CA ASN A 54 -22.02 12.71 19.23
C ASN A 54 -21.77 12.70 17.72
N GLU A 55 -21.04 13.68 17.18
CA GLU A 55 -20.65 13.72 15.76
C GLU A 55 -19.85 12.49 15.35
N LEU A 56 -18.88 12.06 16.18
CA LEU A 56 -18.09 10.85 15.91
C LEU A 56 -18.95 9.59 15.94
N ASN A 57 -19.90 9.49 16.87
CA ASN A 57 -20.82 8.35 16.96
C ASN A 57 -21.76 8.29 15.76
N GLU A 58 -22.28 9.44 15.31
CA GLU A 58 -23.09 9.52 14.10
C GLU A 58 -22.29 9.10 12.87
N ASN A 59 -21.07 9.62 12.69
CA ASN A 59 -20.19 9.24 11.59
C ASN A 59 -19.83 7.75 11.63
N LEU A 60 -19.55 7.19 12.80
CA LEU A 60 -19.27 5.77 12.98
C LEU A 60 -20.47 4.93 12.54
N HIS A 61 -21.67 5.30 12.97
CA HIS A 61 -22.89 4.61 12.58
C HIS A 61 -23.15 4.67 11.07
N THR A 62 -22.95 5.84 10.46
CA THR A 62 -23.07 5.99 8.99
C THR A 62 -22.05 5.13 8.26
N ASN A 63 -20.78 5.13 8.70
CA ASN A 63 -19.73 4.31 8.09
C ASN A 63 -20.02 2.80 8.23
N GLU A 64 -20.60 2.36 9.35
CA GLU A 64 -21.01 0.97 9.54
C GLU A 64 -22.12 0.55 8.56
N ILE A 65 -23.11 1.42 8.34
CA ILE A 65 -24.18 1.19 7.37
C ILE A 65 -23.59 1.09 5.96
N GLU A 66 -22.74 2.04 5.57
CA GLU A 66 -22.10 2.07 4.25
C GLU A 66 -21.22 0.83 4.04
N LEU A 67 -20.43 0.44 5.05
CA LEU A 67 -19.61 -0.76 4.98
C LEU A 67 -20.45 -2.03 4.79
N ASN A 68 -21.59 -2.14 5.47
CA ASN A 68 -22.48 -3.29 5.31
C ASN A 68 -23.11 -3.32 3.92
N TYR A 69 -23.56 -2.16 3.42
CA TYR A 69 -24.06 -2.04 2.06
C TYR A 69 -23.02 -2.48 1.02
N LEU A 70 -21.78 -1.98 1.12
CA LEU A 70 -20.69 -2.36 0.21
C LEU A 70 -20.34 -3.85 0.30
N LYS A 71 -20.45 -4.46 1.47
CA LYS A 71 -20.26 -5.92 1.64
C LYS A 71 -21.35 -6.71 0.92
N GLU A 72 -22.61 -6.34 1.09
CA GLU A 72 -23.74 -7.00 0.43
C GLU A 72 -23.65 -6.86 -1.10
N GLU A 73 -23.31 -5.66 -1.59
CA GLU A 73 -23.09 -5.41 -3.01
C GLU A 73 -21.94 -6.26 -3.57
N ARG A 74 -20.78 -6.27 -2.90
CA ARG A 74 -19.63 -7.13 -3.28
C ARG A 74 -20.03 -8.60 -3.33
N ASP A 75 -20.75 -9.09 -2.32
CA ASP A 75 -21.15 -10.50 -2.24
C ASP A 75 -22.15 -10.85 -3.33
N SER A 76 -23.03 -9.91 -3.71
CA SER A 76 -23.92 -10.05 -4.86
C SER A 76 -23.15 -10.19 -6.16
N TYR A 77 -22.16 -9.32 -6.41
CA TYR A 77 -21.33 -9.39 -7.60
C TYR A 77 -20.48 -10.65 -7.66
N ARG A 78 -19.90 -11.10 -6.54
CA ARG A 78 -19.16 -12.36 -6.47
C ARG A 78 -20.04 -13.54 -6.86
N LYS A 79 -21.24 -13.62 -6.29
CA LYS A 79 -22.20 -14.68 -6.65
C LYS A 79 -22.58 -14.63 -8.13
N PHE A 80 -22.79 -13.43 -8.68
CA PHE A 80 -23.08 -13.27 -10.10
C PHE A 80 -21.91 -13.75 -10.98
N ILE A 81 -20.67 -13.41 -10.62
CA ILE A 81 -19.46 -13.87 -11.32
C ILE A 81 -19.35 -15.39 -11.23
N ASP A 82 -19.44 -15.97 -10.03
CA ASP A 82 -19.37 -17.41 -9.80
C ASP A 82 -20.39 -18.19 -10.65
N GLN A 83 -21.61 -17.67 -10.77
CA GLN A 83 -22.64 -18.27 -11.63
C GLN A 83 -22.36 -18.04 -13.12
N SER A 84 -21.80 -16.89 -13.48
CA SER A 84 -21.52 -16.55 -14.88
C SER A 84 -20.39 -17.38 -15.46
N ILE A 85 -19.34 -17.64 -14.67
CA ILE A 85 -18.16 -18.41 -15.12
C ILE A 85 -18.48 -19.87 -15.43
N GLU A 86 -19.57 -20.44 -14.88
CA GLU A 86 -20.02 -21.81 -15.19
C GLU A 86 -20.41 -21.99 -16.66
N TYR A 87 -20.70 -20.89 -17.37
CA TYR A 87 -21.06 -20.90 -18.78
C TYR A 87 -19.88 -20.72 -19.74
N PHE A 88 -18.68 -20.50 -19.22
CA PHE A 88 -17.46 -20.33 -20.03
C PHE A 88 -16.73 -21.67 -20.15
N SER A 89 -16.13 -21.91 -21.32
CA SER A 89 -15.20 -23.00 -21.52
C SER A 89 -13.87 -22.76 -20.78
N GLU A 90 -13.07 -23.82 -20.59
CA GLU A 90 -11.75 -23.69 -19.95
C GLU A 90 -10.83 -22.71 -20.69
N ASP A 91 -10.88 -22.70 -22.03
CA ASP A 91 -10.08 -21.79 -22.86
C ASP A 91 -10.50 -20.33 -22.66
N GLU A 92 -11.81 -20.05 -22.57
CA GLU A 92 -12.30 -18.69 -22.31
C GLU A 92 -11.98 -18.24 -20.88
N LEU A 93 -12.09 -19.14 -19.90
CA LEU A 93 -11.66 -18.86 -18.52
C LEU A 93 -10.16 -18.59 -18.44
N MET A 94 -9.35 -19.29 -19.24
CA MET A 94 -7.91 -19.03 -19.34
C MET A 94 -7.64 -17.63 -19.90
N VAL A 95 -8.35 -17.21 -20.95
CA VAL A 95 -8.23 -15.85 -21.50
C VAL A 95 -8.60 -14.80 -20.46
N LEU A 96 -9.68 -15.01 -19.71
CA LEU A 96 -10.07 -14.12 -18.61
C LEU A 96 -9.00 -14.08 -17.52
N ALA A 97 -8.49 -15.24 -17.08
CA ALA A 97 -7.44 -15.32 -16.08
C ALA A 97 -6.18 -14.55 -16.51
N LYS A 98 -5.73 -14.77 -17.76
CA LYS A 98 -4.56 -14.05 -18.33
C LYS A 98 -4.77 -12.53 -18.35
N SER A 99 -6.01 -12.05 -18.49
CA SER A 99 -6.34 -10.62 -18.53
C SER A 99 -6.22 -9.90 -17.18
N GLU A 100 -6.17 -10.64 -16.07
CA GLU A 100 -5.94 -10.09 -14.73
C GLU A 100 -4.44 -9.77 -14.48
N PHE A 101 -3.58 -10.08 -15.46
CA PHE A 101 -2.15 -9.83 -15.45
C PHE A 101 -1.74 -9.02 -16.67
N SER A 102 -0.76 -8.14 -16.52
CA SER A 102 -0.14 -7.41 -17.63
C SER A 102 1.37 -7.41 -17.49
N TYR A 103 2.04 -7.55 -18.62
CA TYR A 103 3.49 -7.55 -18.71
C TYR A 103 3.92 -6.41 -19.62
N VAL A 104 5.00 -5.73 -19.25
CA VAL A 104 5.61 -4.67 -20.07
C VAL A 104 7.11 -4.82 -19.98
N ILE A 105 7.80 -4.72 -21.12
CA ILE A 105 9.24 -4.48 -21.14
C ILE A 105 9.47 -3.04 -21.55
N GLU A 106 10.29 -2.34 -20.79
CA GLU A 106 10.70 -0.97 -21.07
C GLU A 106 12.20 -0.90 -21.30
N VAL A 107 12.64 -0.02 -22.20
CA VAL A 107 14.03 0.35 -22.40
C VAL A 107 14.15 1.84 -22.12
N ASN A 108 14.97 2.23 -21.14
CA ASN A 108 15.08 3.61 -20.65
C ASN A 108 13.74 4.25 -20.29
N GLY A 109 12.81 3.47 -19.72
CA GLY A 109 11.48 3.90 -19.30
C GLY A 109 10.45 4.05 -20.44
N LEU A 110 10.78 3.59 -21.64
CA LEU A 110 9.86 3.55 -22.78
C LEU A 110 9.51 2.12 -23.14
N ALA A 111 8.22 1.82 -23.28
CA ALA A 111 7.76 0.49 -23.66
C ALA A 111 8.35 0.06 -25.01
N VAL A 112 8.78 -1.20 -25.08
CA VAL A 112 9.25 -1.84 -26.32
C VAL A 112 8.07 -1.88 -27.30
N PRO A 113 8.23 -1.40 -28.56
CA PRO A 113 7.17 -1.43 -29.55
C PRO A 113 6.92 -2.87 -30.06
N PRO A 114 5.78 -3.14 -30.71
CA PRO A 114 5.45 -4.47 -31.25
C PRO A 114 6.53 -5.07 -32.16
N SER A 115 7.27 -4.24 -32.90
CA SER A 115 8.39 -4.68 -33.74
C SER A 115 9.57 -5.27 -32.97
N ALA A 116 9.60 -5.13 -31.64
CA ALA A 116 10.70 -5.52 -30.76
C ALA A 116 12.03 -4.81 -31.06
N GLU A 117 12.00 -3.70 -31.81
CA GLU A 117 13.19 -2.91 -32.14
C GLU A 117 13.15 -1.56 -31.45
N VAL A 118 14.21 -1.23 -30.71
CA VAL A 118 14.34 0.03 -29.99
C VAL A 118 15.65 0.71 -30.37
N GLU A 119 15.61 2.04 -30.50
CA GLU A 119 16.82 2.86 -30.68
C GLU A 119 17.03 3.72 -29.45
N VAL A 120 18.23 3.65 -28.87
CA VAL A 120 18.62 4.43 -27.70
C VAL A 120 19.91 5.18 -27.95
N LYS A 121 20.17 6.21 -27.15
CA LYS A 121 21.45 6.92 -27.18
C LYS A 121 22.54 6.10 -26.48
N SER A 122 23.78 6.27 -26.92
CA SER A 122 24.97 5.81 -26.18
C SER A 122 25.02 6.32 -24.74
N GLY A 123 25.66 5.53 -23.87
CA GLY A 123 25.68 5.71 -22.42
C GLY A 123 24.94 4.58 -21.71
N ASP A 124 24.19 4.94 -20.67
CA ASP A 124 23.49 3.97 -19.83
C ASP A 124 22.20 3.48 -20.50
N VAL A 125 22.00 2.17 -20.46
CA VAL A 125 20.80 1.49 -20.94
C VAL A 125 20.20 0.67 -19.81
N THR A 126 18.96 0.98 -19.45
CA THR A 126 18.16 0.24 -18.47
C THR A 126 17.06 -0.53 -19.19
N ILE A 127 16.97 -1.83 -18.94
CA ILE A 127 15.91 -2.69 -19.42
C ILE A 127 15.10 -3.14 -18.21
N THR A 128 13.79 -2.88 -18.23
CA THR A 128 12.90 -3.20 -17.12
C THR A 128 11.79 -4.12 -17.59
N LEU A 129 11.67 -5.30 -16.98
CA LEU A 129 10.46 -6.11 -17.07
C LEU A 129 9.55 -5.77 -15.90
N ILE A 130 8.29 -5.46 -16.20
CA ILE A 130 7.25 -5.12 -15.23
C ILE A 130 6.12 -6.11 -15.36
N GLU A 131 5.80 -6.77 -14.26
CA GLU A 131 4.60 -7.58 -14.08
C GLU A 131 3.62 -6.80 -13.21
N ARG A 132 2.36 -6.71 -13.64
CA ARG A 132 1.28 -6.13 -12.84
C ARG A 132 0.13 -7.11 -12.73
N VAL A 133 -0.38 -7.27 -11.51
CA VAL A 133 -1.60 -8.01 -11.22
C VAL A 133 -2.70 -7.03 -10.80
N THR A 134 -3.95 -7.32 -11.16
CA THR A 134 -5.10 -6.53 -10.69
C THR A 134 -5.12 -6.48 -9.15
N ALA A 135 -5.38 -5.29 -8.59
CA ALA A 135 -5.51 -5.13 -7.14
C ALA A 135 -6.72 -5.87 -6.56
N PHE A 136 -7.74 -6.10 -7.40
CA PHE A 136 -8.99 -6.75 -7.02
C PHE A 136 -9.31 -7.82 -8.06
N PRO A 137 -8.81 -9.07 -7.90
CA PRO A 137 -9.17 -10.15 -8.80
C PRO A 137 -10.67 -10.41 -8.71
N ALA A 138 -11.31 -10.44 -9.88
CA ALA A 138 -12.74 -10.68 -10.01
C ALA A 138 -13.02 -12.19 -10.07
N LEU A 139 -12.08 -12.95 -10.65
CA LEU A 139 -12.21 -14.39 -10.80
C LEU A 139 -11.94 -15.12 -9.48
N PRO A 140 -12.54 -16.31 -9.27
CA PRO A 140 -12.16 -17.20 -8.19
C PRO A 140 -10.66 -17.51 -8.23
N LEU A 141 -10.06 -17.65 -7.03
CA LEU A 141 -8.60 -17.80 -6.88
C LEU A 141 -8.01 -18.92 -7.76
N TYR A 142 -8.68 -20.07 -7.84
CA TYR A 142 -8.21 -21.22 -8.65
C TYR A 142 -8.21 -20.96 -10.17
N ILE A 143 -8.98 -19.96 -10.65
CA ILE A 143 -8.97 -19.52 -12.05
C ILE A 143 -7.94 -18.40 -12.20
N HIS A 144 -7.95 -17.42 -11.30
CA HIS A 144 -6.98 -16.33 -11.25
C HIS A 144 -5.53 -16.85 -11.34
N GLU A 145 -5.19 -17.85 -10.53
CA GLU A 145 -3.84 -18.44 -10.49
C GLU A 145 -3.41 -19.08 -11.82
N LYS A 146 -4.34 -19.43 -12.70
CA LYS A 146 -4.01 -19.94 -14.04
C LYS A 146 -3.54 -18.83 -14.99
N GLY A 147 -3.78 -17.57 -14.64
CA GLY A 147 -3.43 -16.41 -15.44
C GLY A 147 -1.96 -16.03 -15.38
N PHE A 148 -1.22 -16.50 -14.36
CA PHE A 148 0.22 -16.27 -14.23
C PHE A 148 0.99 -16.77 -15.45
N ILE A 149 2.12 -16.14 -15.74
CA ILE A 149 3.10 -16.68 -16.67
C ILE A 149 3.77 -17.92 -16.05
N SER A 150 4.24 -18.86 -16.86
CA SER A 150 4.79 -20.10 -16.31
C SER A 150 6.14 -19.90 -15.59
N GLY A 151 6.18 -20.15 -14.28
CA GLY A 151 7.40 -19.90 -13.49
C GLY A 151 7.50 -18.43 -13.09
N ASN A 152 8.73 -17.91 -12.94
CA ASN A 152 8.92 -16.51 -12.62
C ASN A 152 9.09 -15.65 -13.88
N ALA A 153 8.55 -14.43 -13.89
CA ALA A 153 8.61 -13.55 -15.05
C ALA A 153 10.05 -13.31 -15.59
N TRP A 154 11.04 -13.20 -14.70
CA TRP A 154 12.45 -13.02 -15.07
C TRP A 154 13.10 -14.24 -15.73
N GLU A 155 12.57 -15.45 -15.51
CA GLU A 155 13.08 -16.69 -16.12
C GLU A 155 12.81 -16.73 -17.63
N HIS A 156 11.90 -15.88 -18.11
CA HIS A 156 11.59 -15.73 -19.52
C HIS A 156 12.46 -14.72 -20.27
N LEU A 157 13.47 -14.15 -19.61
CA LEU A 157 14.44 -13.25 -20.23
C LEU A 157 15.80 -13.93 -20.34
N HIS A 158 16.37 -13.91 -21.55
CA HIS A 158 17.72 -14.40 -21.82
C HIS A 158 18.52 -13.31 -22.53
N PHE A 159 19.44 -12.71 -21.79
CA PHE A 159 20.32 -11.66 -22.31
C PHE A 159 21.55 -12.29 -22.96
N GLN A 160 21.92 -11.80 -24.14
CA GLN A 160 23.14 -12.26 -24.81
C GLN A 160 24.40 -11.80 -24.03
N ASP A 161 24.36 -10.59 -23.48
CA ASP A 161 25.42 -9.99 -22.68
C ASP A 161 24.96 -9.81 -21.22
N GLU A 162 25.84 -10.07 -20.27
CA GLU A 162 25.56 -9.84 -18.85
C GLU A 162 25.37 -8.36 -18.56
N ALA A 163 24.32 -8.03 -17.80
CA ALA A 163 24.10 -6.68 -17.29
C ALA A 163 25.10 -6.37 -16.15
N ASP A 164 25.52 -5.11 -16.03
CA ASP A 164 26.41 -4.66 -14.96
C ASP A 164 25.76 -4.77 -13.58
N SER A 165 24.43 -4.60 -13.52
CA SER A 165 23.65 -4.86 -12.33
C SER A 165 22.23 -5.33 -12.65
N VAL A 166 21.70 -6.15 -11.76
CA VAL A 166 20.30 -6.59 -11.77
C VAL A 166 19.69 -6.26 -10.42
N THR A 167 18.58 -5.54 -10.44
CA THR A 167 17.80 -5.20 -9.24
C THR A 167 16.34 -5.56 -9.46
N GLY A 168 15.56 -5.63 -8.39
CA GLY A 168 14.13 -5.89 -8.49
C GLY A 168 13.35 -5.13 -7.43
N THR A 169 12.09 -4.88 -7.73
CA THR A 169 11.13 -4.37 -6.76
C THR A 169 9.99 -5.36 -6.63
N ASP A 170 9.62 -5.66 -5.39
CA ASP A 170 8.53 -6.58 -5.05
C ASP A 170 7.46 -5.80 -4.29
N GLY A 171 6.29 -5.69 -4.91
CA GLY A 171 5.12 -5.02 -4.37
C GLY A 171 3.89 -5.89 -4.56
N THR A 172 2.83 -5.59 -3.79
CA THR A 172 1.61 -6.41 -3.77
C THR A 172 0.92 -6.54 -5.13
N VAL A 173 1.03 -5.53 -5.99
CA VAL A 173 0.36 -5.48 -7.30
C VAL A 173 1.30 -5.28 -8.48
N VAL A 174 2.57 -4.96 -8.20
CA VAL A 174 3.58 -4.67 -9.22
C VAL A 174 4.90 -5.27 -8.76
N VAL A 175 5.48 -6.08 -9.63
CA VAL A 175 6.83 -6.62 -9.49
C VAL A 175 7.64 -6.14 -10.69
N SER A 176 8.90 -5.76 -10.49
CA SER A 176 9.78 -5.41 -11.60
C SER A 176 11.18 -5.96 -11.45
N TYR A 177 11.81 -6.22 -12.58
CA TYR A 177 13.20 -6.68 -12.72
C TYR A 177 13.92 -5.70 -13.63
N ILE A 178 15.00 -5.10 -13.14
CA ILE A 178 15.71 -3.99 -13.76
C ILE A 178 17.14 -4.43 -14.04
N TYR A 179 17.52 -4.41 -15.31
CA TYR A 179 18.84 -4.76 -15.81
C TYR A 179 19.52 -3.49 -16.31
N ASN A 180 20.65 -3.13 -15.72
CA ASN A 180 21.38 -1.91 -16.09
C ASN A 180 22.68 -2.27 -16.79
N TYR A 181 22.92 -1.56 -17.90
CA TYR A 181 24.12 -1.57 -18.69
C TYR A 181 24.70 -0.16 -18.69
N SER A 182 25.97 -0.01 -18.37
CA SER A 182 26.67 1.25 -18.26
C SER A 182 27.67 1.43 -19.39
N ASP A 183 27.91 2.69 -19.75
CA ASP A 183 28.94 3.08 -20.73
C ASP A 183 28.84 2.35 -22.09
N ILE A 184 27.62 2.05 -22.55
CA ILE A 184 27.42 1.35 -23.83
C ILE A 184 27.76 2.26 -25.00
N GLN A 185 28.67 1.77 -25.84
CA GLN A 185 29.25 2.52 -26.95
C GLN A 185 28.27 2.65 -28.12
N ASN A 186 28.44 3.73 -28.90
CA ASN A 186 27.71 3.90 -30.15
C ASN A 186 28.02 2.75 -31.13
N GLY A 187 27.00 2.20 -31.75
CA GLY A 187 27.07 1.05 -32.65
C GLY A 187 26.92 -0.29 -31.96
N SER A 188 26.85 -0.33 -30.62
CA SER A 188 26.53 -1.55 -29.88
C SER A 188 25.07 -1.97 -30.09
N VAL A 189 24.83 -3.27 -29.96
CA VAL A 189 23.50 -3.86 -30.05
C VAL A 189 23.31 -4.78 -28.86
N ILE A 190 22.30 -4.50 -28.03
CA ILE A 190 21.89 -5.39 -26.94
C ILE A 190 20.73 -6.25 -27.44
N LYS A 191 20.81 -7.56 -27.21
CA LYS A 191 19.76 -8.51 -27.58
C LYS A 191 19.22 -9.22 -26.35
N VAL A 192 17.89 -9.26 -26.27
CA VAL A 192 17.16 -9.99 -25.24
C VAL A 192 16.26 -10.99 -25.94
N GLU A 193 16.57 -12.28 -25.80
CA GLU A 193 15.67 -13.35 -26.21
C GLU A 193 14.61 -13.55 -25.12
N ILE A 194 13.36 -13.69 -25.55
CA ILE A 194 12.22 -13.94 -24.68
C ILE A 194 11.52 -15.24 -25.08
N THR A 195 10.82 -15.88 -24.14
CA THR A 195 10.02 -17.07 -24.45
C THR A 195 8.80 -16.69 -25.32
N ASN A 196 8.27 -17.67 -26.06
CA ASN A 196 7.04 -17.50 -26.83
C ASN A 196 5.85 -17.08 -25.95
N GLU A 197 5.82 -17.55 -24.69
CA GLU A 197 4.78 -17.15 -23.76
C GLU A 197 4.89 -15.67 -23.42
N LEU A 198 6.07 -15.19 -23.01
CA LEU A 198 6.26 -13.77 -22.70
C LEU A 198 6.05 -12.89 -23.95
N GLN A 199 6.46 -13.36 -25.14
CA GLN A 199 6.18 -12.70 -26.41
C GLN A 199 4.67 -12.51 -26.64
N GLU A 200 3.86 -13.56 -26.46
CA GLU A 200 2.40 -13.49 -26.57
C GLU A 200 1.81 -12.48 -25.57
N ARG A 201 2.28 -12.51 -24.32
CA ARG A 201 1.83 -11.59 -23.27
C ARG A 201 2.17 -10.13 -23.58
N LEU A 202 3.33 -9.87 -24.19
CA LEU A 202 3.80 -8.55 -24.58
C LEU A 202 3.25 -8.09 -25.93
N GLN A 203 2.59 -8.98 -26.69
CA GLN A 203 2.08 -8.72 -28.04
C GLN A 203 3.18 -8.26 -29.01
N LEU A 204 4.36 -8.90 -28.92
CA LEU A 204 5.49 -8.61 -29.80
C LEU A 204 5.50 -9.51 -31.04
N ASP A 205 5.91 -8.97 -32.17
CA ASP A 205 6.02 -9.69 -33.44
C ASP A 205 7.24 -10.66 -33.46
N SER A 206 8.20 -10.43 -32.56
CA SER A 206 9.45 -11.18 -32.45
C SER A 206 9.71 -11.60 -31.01
N ASN A 207 10.34 -12.77 -30.84
CA ASN A 207 10.83 -13.26 -29.54
C ASN A 207 12.25 -12.74 -29.22
N VAL A 208 12.80 -11.83 -30.04
CA VAL A 208 14.08 -11.18 -29.80
C VAL A 208 13.87 -9.67 -29.82
N ILE A 209 14.14 -9.04 -28.68
CA ILE A 209 14.16 -7.58 -28.55
C ILE A 209 15.57 -7.10 -28.91
N THR A 210 15.65 -6.20 -29.89
CA THR A 210 16.91 -5.64 -30.39
C THR A 210 17.00 -4.16 -30.03
N ILE A 211 18.01 -3.81 -29.25
CA ILE A 211 18.24 -2.43 -28.79
C ILE A 211 19.50 -1.91 -29.48
N ASN A 212 19.31 -1.00 -30.44
CA ASN A 212 20.39 -0.39 -31.21
C ASN A 212 20.84 0.91 -30.53
N VAL A 213 22.13 0.97 -30.20
CA VAL A 213 22.71 2.12 -29.50
C VAL A 213 23.35 3.08 -30.50
N LYS A 214 22.89 4.34 -30.53
CA LYS A 214 23.29 5.37 -31.51
C LYS A 214 23.86 6.65 -30.88
#